data_AF-A0A183IUB9-F1
#
_entry.id   AF-A0A183IUB9-F1
#
_cell.length_a   1.000
_cell.length_b   1.000
_cell.length_c   1.000
_cell.angle_alpha   90.00
_cell.angle_beta   90.00
_cell.angle_gamma   90.00
#
_symmetry.space_group_name_H-M   'P 1'
#
loop_
_entity.id
_entity.type
_entity.pdbx_description
1 polymer ?
#
loop_
_entity_poly.entity_id
_entity_poly.type
_entity_poly.pdbx_seq_one_letter_code
_entity_poly.pdbx_strand_id
1 'polypeptide(L)'
;MLYRNMQLQKFRLVKKLWKICPLLRRFGITVEDPSAEVVSLGYEDLILDERGIPVFLVLSIMLMYIAFGAVLFSVLENWGFIDSFYFSFISLTTVGFGDLIPQN
;
A
#
# COMPACT_ATOMS: atom_id res chain seq x y z
N MET A 1 -30.84 -10.47 33.42
CA MET A 1 -30.31 -9.39 34.31
C MET A 1 -28.78 -9.40 34.40
N LEU A 2 -28.09 -10.56 34.36
CA LEU A 2 -26.62 -10.69 34.34
C LEU A 2 -25.90 -9.89 33.23
N TYR A 3 -26.47 -9.86 32.02
CA TYR A 3 -25.89 -9.16 30.87
C TYR A 3 -25.79 -7.63 31.08
N ARG A 4 -26.77 -7.04 31.78
CA ARG A 4 -26.83 -5.62 32.10
C ARG A 4 -25.68 -5.21 33.04
N ASN A 5 -25.33 -6.08 33.98
CA ASN A 5 -24.24 -5.85 34.94
C ASN A 5 -22.85 -6.07 34.34
N MET A 6 -22.72 -6.94 33.32
CA MET A 6 -21.47 -7.18 32.60
C MET A 6 -21.08 -6.00 31.69
N GLN A 7 -22.07 -5.38 31.02
CA GLN A 7 -21.85 -4.20 30.17
C GLN A 7 -21.46 -2.95 30.97
N LEU A 8 -22.00 -2.78 32.19
CA LEU A 8 -21.67 -1.65 33.07
C LEU A 8 -20.24 -1.70 33.65
N GLN A 9 -19.64 -2.89 33.77
CA GLN A 9 -18.25 -3.04 34.21
C GLN A 9 -17.26 -2.63 33.10
N LYS A 10 -17.51 -3.06 31.84
CA LYS A 10 -16.71 -2.67 30.68
C LYS A 10 -16.66 -1.15 30.47
N PHE A 11 -17.80 -0.48 30.64
CA PHE A 11 -17.90 0.97 30.48
C PHE A 11 -17.08 1.76 31.51
N ARG A 12 -16.95 1.23 32.74
CA ARG A 12 -16.14 1.85 33.80
C ARG A 12 -14.64 1.76 33.53
N LEU A 13 -14.18 0.67 32.90
CA LEU A 13 -12.77 0.48 32.54
C LEU A 13 -12.35 1.37 31.36
N VAL A 14 -13.20 1.48 30.32
CA VAL A 14 -12.94 2.38 29.17
C VAL A 14 -12.82 3.83 29.63
N LYS A 15 -13.68 4.28 30.55
CA LYS A 15 -13.60 5.64 31.11
C LYS A 15 -12.35 5.86 31.99
N LYS A 16 -11.87 4.84 32.70
CA LYS A 16 -10.60 4.91 33.45
C LYS A 16 -9.40 4.95 32.50
N LEU A 17 -9.39 4.13 31.46
CA LEU A 17 -8.36 4.10 30.42
C LEU A 17 -8.28 5.44 29.66
N TRP A 18 -9.42 6.06 29.36
CA TRP A 18 -9.48 7.38 28.70
C TRP A 18 -8.88 8.51 29.55
N LYS A 19 -8.85 8.38 30.89
CA LYS A 19 -8.23 9.36 31.80
C LYS A 19 -6.74 9.13 32.04
N ILE A 20 -6.23 7.92 31.85
CA ILE A 20 -4.85 7.53 32.18
C ILE A 20 -3.89 7.70 30.99
N CYS A 21 -4.40 7.65 29.75
CA CYS A 21 -3.55 7.72 28.56
C CYS A 21 -3.73 9.05 27.80
N PRO A 22 -3.00 10.12 28.14
CA PRO A 22 -2.82 11.24 27.21
C PRO A 22 -2.06 10.79 25.94
N LEU A 23 -1.45 9.60 25.95
CA LEU A 23 -0.73 8.99 24.84
C LEU A 23 -1.61 8.40 23.71
N LEU A 24 -2.88 8.05 23.98
CA LEU A 24 -3.80 7.53 22.94
C LEU A 24 -4.56 8.65 22.20
N ARG A 25 -4.08 9.89 22.31
CA ARG A 25 -4.45 11.00 21.42
C ARG A 25 -3.42 11.15 20.27
N ARG A 26 -2.25 10.52 20.39
CA ARG A 26 -1.17 10.59 19.37
C ARG A 26 -1.29 9.50 18.29
N PHE A 27 -2.16 8.52 18.48
CA PHE A 27 -2.62 7.63 17.42
C PHE A 27 -3.99 8.15 16.95
N GLY A 28 -3.96 9.27 16.22
CA GLY A 28 -5.11 9.81 15.53
C GLY A 28 -5.52 8.86 14.41
N ILE A 29 -6.48 7.98 14.70
CA ILE A 29 -7.38 7.46 13.68
C ILE A 29 -8.68 8.24 13.86
N THR A 30 -8.75 9.40 13.20
CA THR A 30 -10.00 10.07 12.87
C THR A 30 -10.58 9.33 11.67
N VAL A 31 -11.63 8.53 11.89
CA VAL A 31 -12.55 8.19 10.81
C VAL A 31 -13.44 9.40 10.62
N GLU A 32 -12.90 10.45 9.98
CA GLU A 32 -13.65 11.55 9.39
C GLU A 32 -13.76 11.22 7.89
N ASP A 33 -15.00 10.98 7.45
CA ASP A 33 -15.46 10.73 6.08
C ASP A 33 -14.44 10.19 5.05
N PRO A 34 -14.53 8.89 4.65
CA PRO A 34 -13.63 8.28 3.67
C PRO A 34 -13.73 8.86 2.24
N SER A 35 -14.52 9.92 2.03
CA SER A 35 -14.64 10.64 0.76
C SER A 35 -13.92 12.00 0.73
N ALA A 36 -13.47 12.55 1.87
CA ALA A 36 -12.85 13.87 1.93
C ALA A 36 -11.32 13.82 2.01
N GLU A 37 -10.73 12.85 2.71
CA GLU A 37 -9.27 12.77 2.91
C GLU A 37 -8.52 12.19 1.69
N VAL A 38 -9.15 11.28 0.93
CA VAL A 38 -8.60 10.74 -0.33
C VAL A 38 -8.65 11.73 -1.50
N VAL A 39 -9.50 12.76 -1.42
CA VAL A 39 -9.61 13.80 -2.45
C VAL A 39 -8.56 14.91 -2.25
N SER A 40 -8.24 15.29 -1.00
CA SER A 40 -7.21 16.30 -0.71
C SER A 40 -5.78 15.81 -0.92
N LEU A 41 -5.48 14.52 -0.66
CA LEU A 41 -4.16 13.92 -0.91
C LEU A 41 -3.81 13.80 -2.40
N GLY A 42 -4.76 13.99 -3.32
CA GLY A 42 -4.51 14.01 -4.76
C GLY A 42 -4.56 15.41 -5.39
N TYR A 43 -5.24 16.36 -4.74
CA TYR A 43 -5.51 17.69 -5.32
C TYR A 43 -4.38 18.70 -5.10
N GLU A 44 -3.76 18.69 -3.92
CA GLU A 44 -2.62 19.58 -3.63
C GLU A 44 -1.37 19.19 -4.45
N ASP A 45 -1.20 17.90 -4.76
CA ASP A 45 -0.17 17.38 -5.66
C ASP A 45 -0.48 17.66 -7.16
N LEU A 46 -1.76 17.81 -7.54
CA LEU A 46 -2.20 18.17 -8.89
C LEU A 46 -2.10 19.69 -9.18
N ILE A 47 -2.21 20.53 -8.15
CA ILE A 47 -2.28 22.00 -8.29
C ILE A 47 -0.91 22.68 -8.10
N LEU A 48 0.06 22.05 -7.45
CA LEU A 48 1.43 22.58 -7.26
C LEU A 48 2.47 22.11 -8.28
N ASP A 49 2.07 21.51 -9.39
CA ASP A 49 3.02 20.91 -10.32
C ASP A 49 3.42 21.86 -11.46
N GLU A 50 4.05 22.99 -11.11
CA GLU A 50 4.66 23.90 -12.10
C GLU A 50 5.98 23.32 -12.69
N ARG A 51 6.41 22.14 -12.22
CA ARG A 51 7.54 21.36 -12.76
C ARG A 51 7.19 19.87 -12.87
N GLY A 52 6.06 19.60 -13.49
CA GLY A 52 5.56 18.23 -13.58
C GLY A 52 6.42 17.28 -14.34
N ILE A 53 6.98 16.31 -13.60
CA ILE A 53 7.48 15.09 -14.19
C ILE A 53 6.25 14.40 -14.79
N PRO A 54 6.15 14.33 -16.13
CA PRO A 54 4.94 13.81 -16.74
C PRO A 54 4.76 12.35 -16.30
N VAL A 55 3.57 12.00 -15.87
CA VAL A 55 3.22 10.63 -15.44
C VAL A 55 3.63 9.61 -16.52
N PHE A 56 3.55 10.00 -17.79
CA PHE A 56 4.03 9.23 -18.94
C PHE A 56 5.52 8.86 -18.88
N LEU A 57 6.38 9.75 -18.37
CA LEU A 57 7.82 9.48 -18.22
C LEU A 57 8.07 8.44 -17.12
N VAL A 58 7.36 8.53 -16.00
CA VAL A 58 7.47 7.53 -14.92
C VAL A 58 6.97 6.16 -15.40
N LEU A 59 5.81 6.12 -16.07
CA LEU A 59 5.26 4.90 -16.66
C LEU A 59 6.20 4.30 -17.72
N SER A 60 6.81 5.14 -18.55
CA SER A 60 7.78 4.70 -19.57
C SER A 60 9.03 4.07 -18.95
N ILE A 61 9.59 4.69 -17.91
CA ILE A 61 10.75 4.15 -17.18
C ILE A 61 10.39 2.82 -16.53
N MET A 62 9.20 2.73 -15.91
CA MET A 62 8.74 1.49 -15.28
C MET A 62 8.61 0.35 -16.31
N LEU A 63 8.00 0.62 -17.47
CA LEU A 63 7.87 -0.36 -18.55
C LEU A 63 9.24 -0.81 -19.09
N MET A 64 10.19 0.13 -19.27
CA MET A 64 11.56 -0.22 -19.67
C MET A 64 12.25 -1.12 -18.64
N TYR A 65 12.06 -0.85 -17.36
CA TYR A 65 12.64 -1.67 -16.30
C TYR A 65 12.09 -3.11 -16.32
N ILE A 66 10.77 -3.27 -16.49
CA ILE A 66 10.14 -4.59 -16.59
C ILE A 66 10.60 -5.32 -17.86
N ALA A 67 10.68 -4.62 -19.00
CA ALA A 67 11.15 -5.20 -20.25
C ALA A 67 12.61 -5.65 -20.15
N PHE A 68 13.47 -4.85 -19.51
CA PHE A 68 14.86 -5.21 -19.24
C PHE A 68 14.97 -6.44 -18.34
N GLY A 69 14.20 -6.48 -17.24
CA GLY A 69 14.11 -7.66 -16.37
C GLY A 69 13.64 -8.90 -17.13
N ALA A 70 12.60 -8.76 -17.97
CA ALA A 70 12.06 -9.86 -18.76
C ALA A 70 13.10 -10.46 -19.72
N VAL A 71 13.89 -9.61 -20.40
CA VAL A 71 14.98 -10.08 -21.28
C VAL A 71 16.07 -10.77 -20.47
N LEU A 72 16.45 -10.22 -19.31
CA LEU A 72 17.46 -10.82 -18.44
C LEU A 72 17.04 -12.23 -18.00
N PHE A 73 15.83 -12.39 -17.47
CA PHE A 73 15.32 -13.69 -17.00
C PHE A 73 15.04 -14.65 -18.15
N SER A 74 14.63 -14.15 -19.31
CA SER A 74 14.46 -15.01 -20.50
C SER A 74 15.79 -15.59 -20.98
N VAL A 75 16.90 -14.86 -20.84
CA VAL A 75 18.23 -15.37 -21.21
C VAL A 75 18.84 -16.25 -20.11
N LEU A 76 18.70 -15.86 -18.84
CA LEU A 76 19.28 -16.59 -17.70
C LEU A 76 18.59 -17.94 -17.46
N GLU A 77 17.26 -17.96 -17.48
CA GLU A 77 16.47 -19.14 -17.13
C GLU A 77 15.84 -19.83 -18.35
N ASN A 78 16.05 -19.28 -19.57
CA ASN A 78 15.41 -19.74 -20.80
C ASN A 78 13.87 -19.79 -20.72
N TRP A 79 13.30 -18.91 -19.90
CA TRP A 79 11.85 -18.78 -19.73
C TRP A 79 11.21 -18.06 -20.91
N GLY A 80 9.92 -18.36 -21.14
CA GLY A 80 9.11 -17.65 -22.12
C GLY A 80 9.07 -16.16 -21.81
N PHE A 81 9.10 -15.32 -22.85
CA PHE A 81 9.10 -13.85 -22.69
C PHE A 81 7.96 -13.33 -21.80
N ILE A 82 6.77 -13.94 -21.93
CA ILE A 82 5.59 -13.60 -21.11
C ILE A 82 5.77 -14.00 -19.65
N ASP A 83 6.37 -15.16 -19.39
CA ASP A 83 6.62 -15.65 -18.02
C ASP A 83 7.68 -14.79 -17.32
N SER A 84 8.75 -14.44 -18.02
CA SER A 84 9.80 -13.52 -17.52
C SER A 84 9.28 -12.10 -17.30
N PHE A 85 8.36 -11.63 -18.15
CA PHE A 85 7.68 -10.34 -17.97
C PHE A 85 6.78 -10.35 -16.73
N TYR A 86 5.97 -11.39 -16.57
CA TYR A 86 5.10 -11.56 -15.41
C TYR A 86 5.92 -11.62 -14.11
N PHE A 87 7.00 -12.42 -14.08
CA PHE A 87 7.93 -12.47 -12.94
C PHE A 87 8.52 -11.09 -12.60
N SER A 88 9.01 -10.35 -13.60
CA SER A 88 9.57 -9.01 -13.40
C SER A 88 8.54 -8.00 -12.88
N PHE A 89 7.29 -8.08 -13.37
CA PHE A 89 6.19 -7.20 -12.95
C PHE A 89 5.74 -7.47 -11.51
N ILE A 90 5.55 -8.73 -11.11
CA ILE A 90 5.09 -9.08 -9.75
C ILE A 90 6.15 -8.75 -8.69
N SER A 91 7.44 -8.82 -9.04
CA SER A 91 8.53 -8.39 -8.16
C SER A 91 8.58 -6.87 -8.01
N LEU A 92 8.39 -6.12 -9.11
CA LEU A 92 8.39 -4.65 -9.08
C LEU A 92 7.18 -4.09 -8.33
N THR A 93 6.02 -4.70 -8.49
CA THR A 93 4.80 -4.36 -7.73
C THR A 93 4.82 -4.89 -6.30
N THR A 94 5.88 -5.61 -5.89
CA THR A 94 6.05 -6.25 -4.58
C THR A 94 4.93 -7.23 -4.19
N VAL A 95 4.14 -7.68 -5.16
CA VAL A 95 3.09 -8.69 -4.94
C VAL A 95 3.72 -10.05 -4.63
N GLY A 96 4.74 -10.43 -5.42
CA GLY A 96 5.64 -11.54 -5.11
C GLY A 96 4.95 -12.88 -4.81
N PHE A 97 4.06 -13.36 -5.69
CA PHE A 97 3.34 -14.63 -5.49
C PHE A 97 4.26 -15.85 -5.28
N GLY A 98 5.46 -15.83 -5.87
CA GLY A 98 6.46 -16.90 -5.71
C GLY A 98 6.09 -18.21 -6.42
N ASP A 99 5.18 -18.15 -7.40
CA ASP A 99 4.77 -19.24 -8.28
C ASP A 99 5.84 -19.58 -9.32
N LEU A 100 6.54 -18.56 -9.82
CA LEU A 100 7.72 -18.71 -10.67
C LEU A 100 8.98 -18.44 -9.84
N ILE A 101 9.88 -19.41 -9.80
CA ILE A 101 11.13 -19.35 -9.05
C ILE A 101 12.29 -19.77 -9.98
N PRO A 102 13.34 -18.94 -10.11
CA PRO A 102 14.52 -19.31 -10.91
C PRO A 102 15.13 -20.60 -10.36
N GLN A 103 15.47 -21.53 -11.24
CA GLN A 103 16.00 -22.85 -10.87
C GLN A 103 17.49 -23.01 -11.20
N ASN A 104 18.09 -22.03 -11.88
CA ASN A 104 19.51 -22.01 -12.21
C ASN A 104 20.35 -21.38 -11.09
#